data_AF-A0A350M897-F1
#
_entry.id   AF-A0A350M897-F1
#
_cell.length_a   1.000
_cell.length_b   1.000
_cell.length_c   1.000
_cell.angle_alpha   90.00
_cell.angle_beta   90.00
_cell.angle_gamma   90.00
#
_symmetry.space_group_name_H-M   'P 1'
#
loop_
_entity.id
_entity.type
_entity.pdbx_description
1 polymer ?
#
loop_
_entity_poly.entity_id
_entity_poly.type
_entity_poly.pdbx_seq_one_letter_code
_entity_poly.pdbx_strand_id
1 'polypeptide(L)'
;MDSFELTCVFPVSASYLYNAWLDSETHSLFTGGMAAIEPRIDSYFTAWNGYITGKIVELDPPKRILMHWRTTDFPAEAENSLLELTLEEISSGCQLTLRHTEIPKGQGSQYLKGWDLHYFIPMKVYFSTLLN
;
A
#
# COMPACT_ATOMS: atom_id res chain seq x y z
N MET A 1 19.25 3.63 6.35
CA MET A 1 17.83 3.28 6.16
C MET A 1 17.76 1.93 5.50
N ASP A 2 16.72 1.17 5.78
CA ASP A 2 16.45 -0.12 5.14
C ASP A 2 15.52 0.08 3.93
N SER A 3 15.51 -0.91 3.03
CA SER A 3 14.61 -0.93 1.88
C SER A 3 14.31 -2.36 1.43
N PHE A 4 13.15 -2.56 0.82
CA PHE A 4 12.81 -3.81 0.15
C PHE A 4 11.80 -3.59 -0.97
N GLU A 5 11.61 -4.63 -1.78
CA GLU A 5 10.62 -4.69 -2.83
C GLU A 5 9.83 -6.00 -2.73
N LEU A 6 8.53 -5.92 -2.99
CA LEU A 6 7.62 -7.06 -3.06
C LEU A 6 6.81 -6.96 -4.35
N THR A 7 6.60 -8.09 -5.02
CA THR A 7 5.75 -8.16 -6.22
C THR A 7 4.68 -9.23 -6.05
N CYS A 8 3.45 -8.91 -6.45
CA CYS A 8 2.31 -9.82 -6.37
C CYS A 8 1.33 -9.60 -7.52
N VAL A 9 0.74 -10.67 -8.04
CA VAL A 9 -0.30 -10.63 -9.06
C VAL A 9 -1.67 -10.78 -8.41
N PHE A 10 -2.62 -9.92 -8.81
CA PHE A 10 -4.01 -9.94 -8.37
C PHE A 10 -4.94 -10.09 -9.57
N PRO A 11 -6.05 -10.84 -9.46
CA PRO A 11 -6.92 -11.16 -10.58
C PRO A 11 -7.94 -10.05 -10.88
N VAL A 12 -7.51 -8.80 -10.82
CA VAL A 12 -8.29 -7.59 -11.11
C VAL A 12 -7.46 -6.68 -12.00
N SER A 13 -8.10 -5.79 -12.75
CA SER A 13 -7.36 -4.84 -13.59
C SER A 13 -6.52 -3.87 -12.76
N ALA A 14 -5.48 -3.31 -13.37
CA ALA A 14 -4.63 -2.30 -12.74
C ALA A 14 -5.44 -1.08 -12.32
N SER A 15 -6.40 -0.65 -13.15
CA SER A 15 -7.31 0.44 -12.80
C SER A 15 -8.18 0.13 -11.59
N TYR A 16 -8.66 -1.11 -11.44
CA TYR A 16 -9.47 -1.49 -10.28
C TYR A 16 -8.62 -1.50 -9.01
N LEU A 17 -7.44 -2.13 -9.05
CA LEU A 17 -6.55 -2.18 -7.89
C LEU A 17 -6.05 -0.78 -7.48
N TYR A 18 -5.73 0.07 -8.45
CA TYR A 18 -5.34 1.47 -8.22
C TYR A 18 -6.42 2.22 -7.43
N ASN A 19 -7.66 2.14 -7.89
CA ASN A 19 -8.79 2.81 -7.25
C ASN A 19 -9.08 2.21 -5.88
N ALA A 20 -9.06 0.87 -5.76
CA ALA A 20 -9.26 0.16 -4.50
C ALA A 20 -8.23 0.55 -3.44
N TRP A 21 -6.97 0.76 -3.84
CA TRP A 21 -5.91 1.19 -2.92
C TRP A 21 -6.16 2.57 -2.34
N LEU A 22 -6.72 3.48 -3.14
CA LEU A 22 -6.95 4.87 -2.80
C LEU A 22 -8.36 5.16 -2.25
N ASP A 23 -9.22 4.14 -2.19
CA ASP A 23 -10.58 4.23 -1.67
C ASP A 23 -10.63 3.76 -0.22
N SER A 24 -11.20 4.58 0.67
CA SER A 24 -11.23 4.30 2.10
C SER A 24 -11.99 3.02 2.44
N GLU A 25 -13.12 2.79 1.77
CA GLU A 25 -13.99 1.64 2.01
C GLU A 25 -13.30 0.35 1.55
N THR A 26 -12.85 0.31 0.30
CA THR A 26 -12.22 -0.85 -0.30
C THR A 26 -10.89 -1.19 0.37
N HIS A 27 -10.08 -0.18 0.72
CA HIS A 27 -8.84 -0.38 1.47
C HIS A 27 -9.11 -0.99 2.85
N SER A 28 -10.18 -0.55 3.52
CA SER A 28 -10.59 -1.13 4.79
C SER A 28 -11.05 -2.58 4.64
N LEU A 29 -11.77 -2.90 3.56
CA LEU A 29 -12.25 -4.25 3.28
C LEU A 29 -11.11 -5.24 3.03
N PHE A 30 -10.10 -4.89 2.22
CA PHE A 30 -9.03 -5.84 1.92
C PHE A 30 -7.95 -5.94 2.99
N THR A 31 -7.82 -4.96 3.89
CA THR A 31 -6.86 -5.03 5.02
C THR A 31 -7.50 -5.53 6.32
N GLY A 32 -8.82 -5.38 6.47
CA GLY A 32 -9.53 -5.62 7.73
C GLY A 32 -9.34 -4.54 8.79
N GLY A 33 -8.62 -3.44 8.50
CA GLY A 33 -8.43 -2.30 9.39
C GLY A 33 -8.95 -1.01 8.76
N MET A 34 -9.53 -0.11 9.56
CA MET A 34 -10.07 1.14 9.03
C MET A 34 -8.99 1.99 8.36
N ALA A 35 -9.33 2.52 7.20
CA ALA A 35 -8.56 3.48 6.44
C ALA A 35 -9.36 4.77 6.20
N ALA A 36 -8.65 5.89 6.18
CA ALA A 36 -9.18 7.18 5.73
C ALA A 36 -8.21 7.75 4.70
N ILE A 37 -8.65 7.80 3.45
CA ILE A 37 -7.84 8.14 2.28
C ILE A 37 -8.63 9.14 1.43
N GLU A 38 -7.98 10.26 1.12
CA GLU A 38 -8.47 11.21 0.13
C GLU A 38 -7.53 11.13 -1.09
N PRO A 39 -8.00 10.71 -2.29
CA PRO A 39 -7.15 10.45 -3.46
C PRO A 39 -6.71 11.75 -4.16
N ARG A 40 -5.95 12.59 -3.46
CA ARG A 40 -5.45 13.89 -3.94
C ARG A 40 -3.98 14.05 -3.56
N ILE A 41 -3.18 14.59 -4.46
CA ILE A 41 -1.81 14.99 -4.14
C ILE A 41 -1.84 15.95 -2.93
N ASP A 42 -0.85 15.78 -2.06
CA ASP A 42 -0.70 16.49 -0.80
C ASP A 42 -1.73 16.18 0.30
N SER A 43 -2.69 15.28 0.08
CA SER A 43 -3.60 14.83 1.14
C SER A 43 -2.90 13.91 2.13
N TYR A 44 -3.40 13.90 3.37
CA TYR A 44 -3.00 12.93 4.38
C TYR A 44 -3.90 11.70 4.33
N PHE A 45 -3.35 10.56 4.73
CA PHE A 45 -4.10 9.32 4.89
C PHE A 45 -3.78 8.62 6.21
N THR A 46 -4.70 7.77 6.64
CA THR A 46 -4.49 6.79 7.69
C THR A 46 -4.91 5.41 7.23
N ALA A 47 -4.24 4.37 7.74
CA ALA A 47 -4.62 2.98 7.51
C ALA A 47 -4.38 2.15 8.78
N TRP A 48 -4.93 0.94 8.82
CA TRP A 48 -4.78 0.01 9.95
C TRP A 48 -5.22 0.64 11.28
N ASN A 49 -6.42 1.23 11.31
CA ASN A 49 -6.99 1.86 12.51
C ASN A 49 -6.10 2.99 13.09
N GLY A 50 -5.40 3.71 12.22
CA GLY A 50 -4.50 4.81 12.60
C GLY A 50 -3.07 4.39 12.95
N TYR A 51 -2.74 3.09 12.85
CA TYR A 51 -1.36 2.61 13.00
C TYR A 51 -0.44 3.20 11.93
N ILE A 52 -0.94 3.31 10.70
CA ILE A 52 -0.23 3.85 9.54
C ILE A 52 -0.74 5.26 9.28
N THR A 53 0.19 6.18 9.05
CA THR A 53 -0.11 7.54 8.58
C THR A 53 0.84 7.95 7.48
N GLY A 54 0.43 8.91 6.67
CA GLY A 54 1.28 9.40 5.61
C GLY A 54 0.63 10.49 4.76
N LYS A 55 1.30 10.81 3.65
CA LYS A 55 0.88 11.85 2.72
C LYS A 55 1.04 11.36 1.28
N ILE A 56 0.05 11.61 0.42
CA ILE A 56 0.14 11.31 -1.01
C ILE A 56 1.08 12.33 -1.66
N VAL A 57 2.10 11.85 -2.36
CA VAL A 57 3.14 12.67 -3.00
C VAL A 57 2.89 12.76 -4.51
N GLU A 58 2.64 11.62 -5.17
CA GLU A 58 2.35 11.57 -6.61
C GLU A 58 1.24 10.56 -6.91
N LEU A 59 0.44 10.87 -7.93
CA LEU A 59 -0.59 10.00 -8.50
C LEU A 59 -0.46 10.02 -10.02
N ASP A 60 -0.22 8.84 -10.62
CA ASP A 60 -0.20 8.63 -12.07
C ASP A 60 -1.16 7.48 -12.41
N PRO A 61 -2.48 7.75 -12.54
CA PRO A 61 -3.47 6.70 -12.72
C PRO A 61 -3.37 5.99 -14.08
N PRO A 62 -3.57 4.65 -14.15
CA PRO A 62 -3.68 3.70 -13.05
C PRO A 62 -2.33 3.06 -12.65
N LYS A 63 -1.21 3.68 -13.02
CA LYS A 63 0.13 3.05 -13.08
C LYS A 63 0.94 3.16 -11.80
N ARG A 64 0.86 4.28 -11.08
CA ARG A 64 1.79 4.55 -9.97
C ARG A 64 1.21 5.44 -8.89
N ILE A 65 1.54 5.10 -7.64
CA ILE A 65 1.21 5.87 -6.44
C ILE A 65 2.51 6.04 -5.65
N LEU A 66 2.82 7.28 -5.24
CA LEU A 66 3.94 7.58 -4.36
C LEU A 66 3.43 8.24 -3.08
N MET A 67 3.86 7.72 -1.93
CA MET A 67 3.39 8.17 -0.62
C MET A 67 4.56 8.30 0.35
N HIS A 68 4.54 9.35 1.15
CA HIS A 68 5.21 9.30 2.45
C HIS A 68 4.44 8.36 3.36
N TRP A 69 5.15 7.58 4.14
CA TRP A 69 4.58 6.53 4.98
C TRP A 69 5.32 6.47 6.32
N ARG A 70 4.60 6.21 7.40
CA ARG A 70 5.19 5.86 8.69
C ARG A 70 4.19 5.06 9.52
N THR A 71 4.68 4.46 10.60
CA THR A 71 3.84 3.88 11.65
C THR A 71 4.04 4.58 12.98
N THR A 72 3.23 4.20 13.97
CA THR A 72 3.44 4.55 15.37
C THR A 72 4.74 3.99 15.97
N ASP A 73 5.35 2.99 15.32
CA ASP A 73 6.60 2.34 15.79
C ASP A 73 7.87 3.03 15.26
N PHE A 74 7.72 4.02 14.37
CA PHE A 74 8.86 4.85 13.95
C PHE A 74 9.35 5.67 15.15
N PRO A 75 10.68 5.83 15.34
CA PRO A 75 11.22 6.82 16.27
C PRO A 75 10.63 8.21 15.99
N ALA A 76 10.44 9.01 17.04
CA ALA A 76 9.79 10.32 16.91
C ALA A 76 10.57 11.26 15.97
N GLU A 77 11.90 11.17 16.01
CA GLU A 77 12.85 11.90 15.20
C GLU A 77 13.08 11.31 13.81
N ALA A 78 12.54 10.13 13.51
CA ALA A 78 12.67 9.53 12.20
C ALA A 78 11.78 10.26 11.19
N GLU A 79 12.39 10.59 10.05
CA GLU A 79 11.69 11.03 8.84
C GLU A 79 10.68 9.97 8.38
N ASN A 80 9.71 10.39 7.57
CA ASN A 80 8.79 9.46 6.94
C ASN A 80 9.55 8.62 5.92
N SER A 81 9.19 7.34 5.82
CA SER A 81 9.67 6.49 4.73
C SER A 81 8.93 6.81 3.44
N LEU A 82 9.39 6.21 2.33
CA LEU A 82 8.80 6.38 1.01
C LEU A 82 8.26 5.05 0.50
N LEU A 83 6.95 5.02 0.25
CA LEU A 83 6.22 3.89 -0.31
C LEU A 83 5.85 4.19 -1.76
N GLU A 84 6.36 3.39 -2.68
CA GLU A 84 6.03 3.45 -4.10
C GLU A 84 5.30 2.18 -4.51
N LEU A 85 4.19 2.36 -5.22
CA LEU A 85 3.40 1.29 -5.80
C LEU A 85 3.42 1.48 -7.31
N THR A 86 3.76 0.43 -8.03
CA THR A 86 3.64 0.38 -9.49
C THR A 86 2.71 -0.75 -9.87
N LEU A 87 1.80 -0.46 -10.79
CA LEU A 87 0.73 -1.34 -11.22
C LEU A 87 0.87 -1.55 -12.72
N GLU A 88 1.02 -2.80 -13.11
CA GLU A 88 1.14 -3.21 -14.50
C GLU A 88 -0.02 -4.15 -14.85
N GLU A 89 -0.78 -3.78 -15.89
CA GLU A 89 -1.81 -4.66 -16.45
C GLU A 89 -1.12 -5.82 -17.21
N ILE A 90 -1.47 -7.05 -16.85
CA ILE A 90 -0.97 -8.28 -17.44
C ILE A 90 -2.14 -9.19 -17.81
N SER A 91 -1.89 -10.25 -18.59
CA SER A 91 -2.96 -11.15 -19.06
C SER A 91 -3.78 -11.81 -17.95
N SER A 92 -3.22 -11.96 -16.75
CA SER A 92 -3.88 -12.56 -15.58
C SER A 92 -4.45 -11.54 -14.58
N GLY A 93 -4.46 -10.24 -14.90
CA GLY A 93 -4.93 -9.17 -14.02
C GLY A 93 -3.87 -8.08 -13.84
N CYS A 94 -3.55 -7.73 -12.61
CA CYS A 94 -2.59 -6.67 -12.27
C CYS A 94 -1.40 -7.24 -11.52
N GLN A 95 -0.19 -6.95 -11.99
CA GLN A 95 1.02 -7.09 -11.19
C GLN A 95 1.24 -5.80 -10.39
N LEU A 96 1.18 -5.90 -9.07
CA LEU A 96 1.54 -4.83 -8.14
C LEU A 96 2.96 -5.06 -7.65
N THR A 97 3.83 -4.07 -7.85
CA THR A 97 5.15 -4.01 -7.23
C THR A 97 5.15 -2.89 -6.19
N LEU A 98 5.45 -3.25 -4.95
CA LEU A 98 5.58 -2.37 -3.80
C LEU A 98 7.05 -2.21 -3.45
N ARG A 99 7.57 -0.99 -3.55
CA ARG A 99 8.93 -0.62 -3.14
C ARG A 99 8.84 0.28 -1.92
N HIS A 100 9.44 -0.16 -0.82
CA HIS A 100 9.46 0.58 0.44
C HIS A 100 10.90 0.93 0.80
N THR A 101 11.18 2.23 0.87
CA THR A 101 12.53 2.78 1.07
C THR A 101 12.53 3.80 2.20
N GLU A 102 13.71 4.21 2.66
CA GLU A 102 13.87 5.19 3.74
C GLU A 102 13.30 4.73 5.08
N ILE A 103 13.22 3.41 5.29
CA ILE A 103 12.74 2.80 6.53
C ILE A 103 13.81 2.99 7.62
N PRO A 104 13.44 3.30 8.88
CA PRO A 104 14.36 3.32 10.00
C PRO A 104 15.21 2.05 10.06
N LYS A 105 16.51 2.22 10.29
CA LYS A 105 17.48 1.12 10.28
C LYS A 105 17.09 0.04 11.28
N GLY A 106 17.07 -1.22 10.85
CA GLY A 106 16.71 -2.38 11.67
C GLY A 106 15.21 -2.69 11.71
N GLN A 107 14.36 -1.86 11.08
CA GLN A 107 12.93 -2.09 10.98
C GLN A 107 12.51 -2.72 9.63
N GLY A 108 13.40 -2.86 8.64
CA GLY A 108 13.03 -3.35 7.30
C GLY A 108 12.33 -4.71 7.31
N SER A 109 12.88 -5.71 8.02
CA SER A 109 12.32 -7.06 8.06
C SER A 109 10.93 -7.12 8.71
N GLN A 110 10.63 -6.23 9.67
CA GLN A 110 9.32 -6.21 10.31
C GLN A 110 8.23 -5.75 9.33
N TYR A 111 8.51 -4.70 8.56
CA TYR A 111 7.55 -4.19 7.58
C TYR A 111 7.44 -5.07 6.35
N LEU A 112 8.54 -5.73 5.93
CA LEU A 112 8.48 -6.73 4.86
C LEU A 112 7.47 -7.83 5.21
N LYS A 113 7.56 -8.39 6.42
CA LYS A 113 6.60 -9.39 6.92
C LYS A 113 5.20 -8.80 7.10
N GLY A 114 5.10 -7.55 7.56
CA GLY A 114 3.85 -6.85 7.71
C GLY A 114 3.09 -6.71 6.39
N TRP A 115 3.74 -6.26 5.31
CA TRP A 115 3.12 -6.16 3.99
C TRP A 115 2.60 -7.50 3.47
N ASP A 116 3.34 -8.59 3.68
CA ASP A 116 2.88 -9.90 3.24
C ASP A 116 1.63 -10.34 4.02
N LEU A 117 1.72 -10.33 5.37
CA LEU A 117 0.66 -10.84 6.25
C LEU A 117 -0.61 -9.98 6.28
N HIS A 118 -0.45 -8.66 6.20
CA HIS A 118 -1.52 -7.69 6.47
C HIS A 118 -2.06 -6.99 5.23
N TYR A 119 -1.39 -7.15 4.09
CA TYR A 119 -1.84 -6.59 2.81
C TYR A 119 -1.91 -7.66 1.72
N PHE A 120 -0.79 -8.25 1.31
CA PHE A 120 -0.79 -9.09 0.11
C PHE A 120 -1.61 -10.37 0.26
N ILE A 121 -1.50 -11.07 1.38
CA ILE A 121 -2.34 -12.24 1.68
C ILE A 121 -3.83 -11.88 1.72
N PRO A 122 -4.30 -10.91 2.52
CA PRO A 122 -5.73 -10.61 2.57
C PRO A 122 -6.26 -9.95 1.29
N MET A 123 -5.46 -9.17 0.56
CA MET A 123 -5.82 -8.68 -0.78
C MET A 123 -6.04 -9.82 -1.77
N LYS A 124 -5.19 -10.86 -1.77
CA LYS A 124 -5.40 -12.04 -2.64
C LYS A 124 -6.72 -12.71 -2.34
N VAL A 125 -7.03 -12.89 -1.05
CA VAL A 125 -8.32 -13.46 -0.62
C VAL A 125 -9.46 -12.58 -1.10
N TYR A 126 -9.44 -11.28 -0.77
CA TYR A 126 -10.48 -10.32 -1.12
C TYR A 126 -10.73 -10.25 -2.63
N PHE A 127 -9.71 -10.02 -3.45
CA PHE A 127 -9.91 -9.89 -4.89
C PHE A 127 -10.31 -11.20 -5.57
N SER A 128 -9.98 -12.35 -4.99
CA SER A 128 -10.45 -13.64 -5.51
C SER A 128 -11.95 -13.85 -5.28
N THR A 129 -12.57 -13.22 -4.28
CA THR A 129 -14.02 -13.36 -4.06
C THR A 129 -14.86 -12.55 -5.05
N LEU A 130 -14.26 -11.57 -5.73
CA LEU A 130 -14.92 -10.72 -6.74
C LEU A 130 -15.11 -11.41 -8.10
N LEU A 131 -14.51 -12.59 -8.28
CA LEU A 131 -14.61 -13.38 -9.51
C LEU A 131 -15.84 -14.31 -9.56
N ASN A 132 -16.70 -14.25 -8.54
CA ASN A 132 -17.88 -15.09 -8.38
C ASN A 132 -19.15 -14.46 -8.96
#